data_AF-A0AAE1KLS1-F1
#
_entry.id   AF-A0AAE1KLS1-F1
#
_cell.length_a   1.000
_cell.length_b   1.000
_cell.length_c   1.000
_cell.angle_alpha   90.00
_cell.angle_beta   90.00
_cell.angle_gamma   90.00
#
_symmetry.space_group_name_H-M   'P 1'
#
loop_
_entity.id
_entity.type
_entity.pdbx_description
1 polymer ?
#
loop_
_entity_poly.entity_id
_entity_poly.type
_entity_poly.pdbx_seq_one_letter_code
_entity_poly.pdbx_strand_id
1 'polypeptide(L)'
;MHGFWWSVLVVGVVLVVGTAADGEERVTSLPCGTHTMLPGQRLTLQTPNFPSNYDENYRCQWEITCTTMETTTLRIACPSFQLESSTNCDADRLIVADHEARVVYCGTNSPSNRITINGWARFTFWSNLVEGTTARGFRCFVWCDDITTTSTTLTTTTSTTTEEECVCP
;
A
#
# COMPACT_ATOMS: atom_id res chain seq x y z
N MET A 1 -15.41 40.62 68.82
CA MET A 1 -13.99 40.76 68.44
C MET A 1 -13.59 39.50 67.69
N HIS A 2 -12.99 39.66 66.49
CA HIS A 2 -12.40 38.64 65.59
C HIS A 2 -13.43 37.67 64.94
N GLY A 3 -13.66 37.60 63.62
CA GLY A 3 -12.94 38.08 62.45
C GLY A 3 -12.09 36.96 61.83
N PHE A 4 -12.68 36.03 61.08
CA PHE A 4 -11.97 35.05 60.24
C PHE A 4 -12.83 34.76 58.99
N TRP A 5 -12.56 35.49 57.90
CA TRP A 5 -11.81 35.05 56.71
C TRP A 5 -12.62 34.10 55.82
N TRP A 6 -13.18 34.67 54.74
CA TRP A 6 -13.79 33.93 53.66
C TRP A 6 -12.67 33.29 52.83
N SER A 7 -12.45 31.99 52.99
CA SER A 7 -11.67 31.24 52.01
C SER A 7 -12.58 30.91 50.83
N VAL A 8 -12.55 31.74 49.79
CA VAL A 8 -13.13 31.39 48.49
C VAL A 8 -12.23 30.32 47.89
N LEU A 9 -12.68 29.06 47.90
CA LEU A 9 -12.06 28.00 47.10
C LEU A 9 -12.39 28.27 45.64
N VAL A 10 -11.45 28.90 44.93
CA VAL A 10 -11.48 28.92 43.46
C VAL A 10 -11.19 27.50 43.01
N VAL A 11 -12.24 26.72 42.72
CA VAL A 11 -12.08 25.44 42.02
C VAL A 11 -11.66 25.80 40.59
N GLY A 12 -10.35 25.87 40.38
CA GLY A 12 -9.78 26.07 39.06
C GLY A 12 -10.18 24.90 38.18
N VAL A 13 -11.09 25.14 37.23
CA VAL A 13 -11.35 24.21 36.14
C VAL A 13 -10.10 24.21 35.28
N VAL A 14 -9.23 23.23 35.49
CA VAL A 14 -8.14 22.95 34.55
C VAL A 14 -8.80 22.33 33.32
N LEU A 15 -9.10 23.16 32.33
CA LEU A 15 -9.37 22.68 30.99
C LEU A 15 -8.05 22.09 30.47
N VAL A 16 -7.90 20.78 30.62
CA VAL A 16 -6.93 20.03 29.82
C VAL A 16 -7.47 20.12 28.39
N VAL A 17 -7.02 21.13 27.66
CA VAL A 17 -7.15 21.14 26.20
C VAL A 17 -6.28 19.97 25.76
N GLY A 18 -6.90 18.82 25.55
CA GLY A 18 -6.24 17.70 24.90
C GLY A 18 -5.76 18.22 23.56
N THR A 19 -4.44 18.35 23.39
CA THR A 19 -3.85 18.54 22.08
C THR A 19 -4.31 17.35 21.26
N ALA A 20 -5.11 17.61 20.22
CA ALA A 20 -5.31 16.64 19.17
C ALA A 20 -3.92 16.13 18.79
N ALA A 21 -3.71 14.82 18.89
CA ALA A 21 -2.54 14.19 18.33
C ALA A 21 -2.64 14.38 16.82
N ASP A 22 -2.07 15.47 16.32
CA ASP A 22 -1.94 15.70 14.89
C ASP A 22 -1.09 14.58 14.31
N GLY A 23 -1.61 14.03 13.22
CA GLY A 23 -1.15 12.83 12.56
C GLY A 23 0.35 12.80 12.31
N GLU A 24 1.01 11.87 12.98
CA GLU A 24 2.14 11.16 12.42
C GLU A 24 1.66 9.71 12.29
N GLU A 25 1.09 9.36 11.13
CA GLU A 25 1.04 7.96 10.71
C GLU A 25 2.50 7.54 10.51
N ARG A 26 3.17 7.17 11.61
CA ARG A 26 4.41 6.41 11.53
C ARG A 26 4.09 5.28 10.57
N VAL A 27 4.83 5.23 9.47
CA VAL A 27 4.71 4.16 8.46
C VAL A 27 5.21 2.87 9.09
N THR A 28 4.46 2.35 10.06
CA THR A 28 4.66 1.04 10.65
C THR A 28 4.27 0.03 9.60
N SER A 29 5.21 -0.84 9.23
CA SER A 29 4.94 -2.01 8.40
C SER A 29 3.68 -2.72 8.90
N LEU A 30 2.72 -2.94 8.00
CA LEU A 30 1.47 -3.61 8.35
C LEU A 30 1.77 -5.03 8.86
N PRO A 31 1.27 -5.46 10.04
CA PRO A 31 1.49 -6.82 10.52
C PRO A 31 0.81 -7.84 9.61
N CYS A 32 1.28 -9.08 9.61
CA CYS A 32 0.63 -10.18 8.88
C CYS A 32 -0.82 -10.37 9.39
N GLY A 33 -1.72 -10.77 8.50
CA GLY A 33 -3.12 -11.01 8.81
C GLY A 33 -4.08 -10.39 7.80
N THR A 34 -5.34 -10.31 8.20
CA THR A 34 -6.42 -9.71 7.40
C THR A 34 -6.59 -8.24 7.75
N HIS A 35 -6.71 -7.41 6.73
CA HIS A 35 -6.83 -5.97 6.84
C HIS A 35 -7.93 -5.46 5.91
N THR A 36 -8.67 -4.47 6.39
CA THR A 36 -9.73 -3.83 5.63
C THR A 36 -9.38 -2.36 5.40
N MET A 37 -9.62 -1.88 4.18
CA MET A 37 -9.37 -0.51 3.76
C MET A 37 -10.69 0.17 3.38
N LEU A 38 -10.83 1.44 3.71
CA LEU A 38 -11.79 2.35 3.09
C LEU A 38 -11.22 2.89 1.77
N PRO A 39 -12.07 3.26 0.80
CA PRO A 39 -11.64 3.99 -0.38
C PRO A 39 -10.79 5.23 -0.02
N GLY A 40 -9.72 5.45 -0.79
CA GLY A 40 -8.75 6.52 -0.57
C GLY A 40 -7.64 6.19 0.45
N GLN A 41 -7.74 5.08 1.19
CA GLN A 41 -6.66 4.66 2.10
C GLN A 41 -5.48 4.04 1.36
N ARG A 42 -4.33 4.04 2.06
CA ARG A 42 -3.11 3.40 1.61
C ARG A 42 -2.50 2.58 2.75
N LEU A 43 -2.02 1.37 2.44
CA LEU A 43 -1.26 0.53 3.35
C LEU A 43 0.17 0.34 2.86
N THR A 44 1.07 0.02 3.78
CA THR A 44 2.48 -0.27 3.48
C THR A 44 2.82 -1.69 3.94
N LEU A 45 3.22 -2.54 2.99
CA LEU A 45 3.67 -3.92 3.25
C LEU A 45 5.19 -3.97 3.17
N GLN A 46 5.82 -4.57 4.18
CA GLN A 46 7.27 -4.73 4.22
C GLN A 46 7.64 -6.12 4.72
N THR A 47 8.76 -6.64 4.23
CA THR A 47 9.43 -7.77 4.88
C THR A 47 9.87 -7.38 6.29
N PRO A 48 10.02 -8.34 7.22
CA PRO A 48 10.64 -8.05 8.50
C PRO A 48 12.01 -7.42 8.30
N ASN A 49 12.41 -6.56 9.23
CA ASN A 49 13.73 -5.89 9.28
C ASN A 49 14.03 -4.90 8.13
N PHE A 50 13.14 -4.71 7.15
CA PHE A 50 13.35 -3.78 6.04
C PHE A 50 13.78 -2.38 6.56
N PRO A 51 14.84 -1.76 6.02
CA PRO A 51 15.56 -2.10 4.79
C PRO A 51 16.73 -3.09 4.95
N SER A 52 16.94 -3.66 6.13
CA SER A 52 17.89 -4.77 6.33
C SER A 52 17.34 -6.05 5.71
N ASN A 53 18.20 -7.07 5.61
CA ASN A 53 17.78 -8.35 5.06
C ASN A 53 16.69 -9.00 5.93
N TYR A 54 15.75 -9.69 5.28
CA TYR A 54 14.78 -10.53 5.98
C TYR A 54 15.45 -11.81 6.51
N ASP A 55 14.80 -12.44 7.47
CA ASP A 55 15.24 -13.72 8.05
C ASP A 55 14.86 -14.89 7.14
N GLU A 56 15.68 -15.94 7.14
CA GLU A 56 15.33 -17.23 6.56
C GLU A 56 14.14 -17.90 7.29
N ASN A 57 13.47 -18.82 6.61
CA ASN A 57 12.34 -19.61 7.09
C ASN A 57 11.16 -18.76 7.64
N TYR A 58 10.95 -17.60 7.04
CA TYR A 58 9.91 -16.68 7.41
C TYR A 58 8.68 -16.86 6.52
N ARG A 59 7.49 -16.78 7.13
CA ARG A 59 6.21 -16.85 6.42
C ARG A 59 5.31 -15.72 6.89
N CYS A 60 4.81 -14.93 5.95
CA CYS A 60 3.85 -13.89 6.25
C CYS A 60 2.79 -13.80 5.16
N GLN A 61 1.55 -13.60 5.58
CA GLN A 61 0.43 -13.40 4.66
C GLN A 61 -0.30 -12.12 5.05
N TRP A 62 -0.55 -11.27 4.06
CA TRP A 62 -1.47 -10.14 4.17
C TRP A 62 -2.66 -10.42 3.26
N GLU A 63 -3.85 -10.30 3.80
CA GLU A 63 -5.10 -10.33 3.04
C GLU A 63 -5.75 -8.96 3.15
N ILE A 64 -5.89 -8.28 2.03
CA ILE A 64 -6.32 -6.88 1.97
C ILE A 64 -7.61 -6.79 1.19
N THR A 65 -8.60 -6.12 1.78
CA THR A 65 -9.93 -5.96 1.20
C THR A 65 -10.40 -4.51 1.35
N CYS A 66 -10.84 -3.88 0.26
CA CYS A 66 -11.59 -2.63 0.30
C CYS A 66 -13.03 -2.87 0.78
N THR A 67 -13.60 -1.99 1.61
CA THR A 67 -14.98 -2.14 2.11
C THR A 67 -16.04 -2.17 1.01
N THR A 68 -15.78 -1.54 -0.13
CA THR A 68 -16.67 -1.47 -1.30
C THR A 68 -16.02 -2.17 -2.50
N MET A 69 -15.73 -3.47 -2.35
CA MET A 69 -14.94 -4.27 -3.30
C MET A 69 -15.38 -4.07 -4.76
N GLU A 70 -16.68 -4.18 -5.08
CA GLU A 70 -17.19 -4.13 -6.46
C GLU A 70 -16.98 -2.77 -7.16
N THR A 71 -16.83 -1.69 -6.40
CA THR A 71 -16.62 -0.34 -6.93
C THR A 71 -15.21 0.18 -6.65
N THR A 72 -14.29 -0.70 -6.23
CA THR A 72 -12.92 -0.33 -5.89
C THR A 72 -11.91 -1.28 -6.52
N THR A 73 -10.67 -0.81 -6.62
CA THR A 73 -9.51 -1.60 -7.01
C THR A 73 -8.37 -1.39 -6.03
N LEU A 74 -7.49 -2.39 -5.91
CA LEU A 74 -6.21 -2.22 -5.25
C LEU A 74 -5.14 -1.91 -6.30
N ARG A 75 -4.51 -0.74 -6.19
CA ARG A 75 -3.30 -0.40 -6.96
C ARG A 75 -2.06 -0.72 -6.14
N ILE A 76 -1.10 -1.41 -6.74
CA ILE A 76 0.09 -1.95 -6.06
C ILE A 76 1.35 -1.35 -6.67
N ALA A 77 2.24 -0.83 -5.81
CA ALA A 77 3.57 -0.38 -6.22
C ALA A 77 4.64 -0.84 -5.22
N CYS A 78 5.73 -1.43 -5.71
CA CYS A 78 6.84 -1.91 -4.90
C CYS A 78 8.16 -1.25 -5.37
N PRO A 79 8.41 0.01 -5.01
CA PRO A 79 9.61 0.74 -5.44
C PRO A 79 10.91 0.13 -4.88
N SER A 80 10.83 -0.74 -3.88
CA SER A 80 11.96 -1.52 -3.38
C SER A 80 11.54 -2.98 -3.32
N PHE A 81 12.19 -3.83 -4.11
CA PHE A 81 11.90 -5.25 -4.17
C PHE A 81 13.17 -6.01 -4.56
N GLN A 82 13.67 -6.81 -3.62
CA GLN A 82 14.82 -7.68 -3.81
C GLN A 82 14.65 -8.91 -2.92
N LEU A 83 14.33 -10.04 -3.54
CA LEU A 83 14.35 -11.36 -2.93
C LEU A 83 15.51 -12.19 -3.49
N GLU A 84 15.77 -13.36 -2.91
CA GLU A 84 16.62 -14.37 -3.55
C GLU A 84 16.10 -14.64 -4.98
N SER A 85 17.00 -14.64 -5.96
CA SER A 85 16.66 -15.02 -7.34
C SER A 85 16.80 -16.52 -7.50
N SER A 86 15.75 -17.19 -8.00
CA SER A 86 15.81 -18.60 -8.33
C SER A 86 14.99 -18.91 -9.58
N THR A 87 15.28 -20.05 -10.21
CA THR A 87 14.42 -20.60 -11.26
C THR A 87 13.00 -20.76 -10.73
N ASN A 88 12.01 -20.27 -11.49
CA ASN A 88 10.57 -20.29 -11.17
C ASN A 88 10.18 -19.70 -9.79
N CYS A 89 11.07 -18.96 -9.13
CA CYS A 89 10.85 -18.46 -7.76
C CYS A 89 10.55 -19.56 -6.73
N ASP A 90 11.15 -20.74 -6.89
CA ASP A 90 10.98 -21.88 -5.97
C ASP A 90 11.69 -21.69 -4.61
N ALA A 91 12.68 -20.78 -4.54
CA ALA A 91 13.28 -20.28 -3.30
C ALA A 91 12.40 -19.17 -2.70
N ASP A 92 12.98 -18.03 -2.34
CA ASP A 92 12.24 -16.92 -1.76
C ASP A 92 11.27 -16.28 -2.76
N ARG A 93 10.05 -16.03 -2.31
CA ARG A 93 9.00 -15.52 -3.18
C ARG A 93 7.96 -14.67 -2.47
N LEU A 94 7.44 -13.69 -3.21
CA LEU A 94 6.18 -13.04 -2.92
C LEU A 94 5.14 -13.56 -3.92
N ILE A 95 4.06 -14.13 -3.42
CA ILE A 95 2.91 -14.53 -4.23
C ILE A 95 1.84 -13.46 -4.06
N VAL A 96 1.35 -12.91 -5.18
CA VAL A 96 0.19 -12.01 -5.17
C VAL A 96 -0.95 -12.72 -5.87
N ALA A 97 -2.03 -12.96 -5.14
CA ALA A 97 -3.27 -13.52 -5.65
C ALA A 97 -4.38 -12.48 -5.56
N ASP A 98 -5.11 -12.28 -6.65
CA ASP A 98 -6.34 -11.50 -6.69
C ASP A 98 -7.42 -12.30 -7.45
N HIS A 99 -8.51 -11.65 -7.83
CA HIS A 99 -9.61 -12.28 -8.53
C HIS A 99 -9.29 -12.70 -9.97
N GLU A 100 -8.20 -12.21 -10.57
CA GLU A 100 -7.82 -12.52 -11.95
C GLU A 100 -6.71 -13.57 -12.01
N ALA A 101 -5.68 -13.42 -11.18
CA ALA A 101 -4.52 -14.27 -11.28
C ALA A 101 -3.81 -14.49 -9.94
N ARG A 102 -2.96 -15.51 -9.95
CA ARG A 102 -1.98 -15.81 -8.91
C ARG A 102 -0.59 -15.76 -9.54
N VAL A 103 0.18 -14.74 -9.21
CA VAL A 103 1.51 -14.49 -9.81
C VAL A 103 2.59 -14.58 -8.72
N VAL A 104 3.73 -15.17 -9.08
CA VAL A 104 4.87 -15.38 -8.18
C VAL A 104 6.02 -14.46 -8.58
N TYR A 105 6.62 -13.80 -7.61
CA TYR A 105 7.65 -12.77 -7.77
C TYR A 105 8.87 -13.10 -6.92
N CYS A 106 10.08 -12.94 -7.48
CA CYS A 106 11.36 -13.11 -6.80
C CYS A 106 12.46 -12.31 -7.50
N GLY A 107 13.69 -12.32 -6.96
CA GLY A 107 14.76 -11.46 -7.46
C GLY A 107 14.34 -9.99 -7.43
N THR A 108 14.49 -9.29 -8.55
CA THR A 108 14.04 -7.89 -8.73
C THR A 108 12.71 -7.77 -9.47
N ASN A 109 12.07 -8.89 -9.83
CA ASN A 109 10.78 -8.88 -10.52
C ASN A 109 9.68 -8.59 -9.51
N SER A 110 9.14 -7.36 -9.51
CA SER A 110 8.17 -6.90 -8.51
C SER A 110 6.73 -6.87 -9.05
N PRO A 111 5.70 -6.90 -8.18
CA PRO A 111 4.29 -6.72 -8.58
C PRO A 111 3.92 -5.24 -8.82
N SER A 112 4.89 -4.37 -9.07
CA SER A 112 4.62 -2.95 -9.33
C SER A 112 3.75 -2.77 -10.57
N ASN A 113 2.86 -1.79 -10.52
CA ASN A 113 1.86 -1.48 -11.56
C ASN A 113 0.74 -2.52 -11.70
N ARG A 114 0.62 -3.46 -10.77
CA ARG A 114 -0.55 -4.34 -10.70
C ARG A 114 -1.75 -3.57 -10.16
N ILE A 115 -2.88 -3.72 -10.83
CA ILE A 115 -4.18 -3.17 -10.46
C ILE A 115 -5.12 -4.37 -10.40
N THR A 116 -5.84 -4.55 -9.31
CA THR A 116 -6.76 -5.70 -9.14
C THR A 116 -8.14 -5.39 -9.71
N ILE A 117 -8.97 -6.42 -9.83
CA ILE A 117 -10.43 -6.24 -9.89
C ILE A 117 -11.03 -6.52 -8.52
N ASN A 118 -12.16 -5.89 -8.24
CA ASN A 118 -12.96 -6.10 -7.04
C ASN A 118 -12.15 -5.97 -5.74
N GLY A 119 -11.46 -4.85 -5.53
CA GLY A 119 -10.92 -4.40 -4.24
C GLY A 119 -10.22 -5.41 -3.31
N TRP A 120 -9.70 -6.55 -3.80
CA TRP A 120 -9.13 -7.61 -2.97
C TRP A 120 -7.82 -8.16 -3.53
N ALA A 121 -6.89 -8.44 -2.62
CA ALA A 121 -5.67 -9.19 -2.92
C ALA A 121 -5.13 -9.87 -1.67
N ARG A 122 -4.42 -10.98 -1.89
CA ARG A 122 -3.62 -11.69 -0.90
C ARG A 122 -2.16 -11.70 -1.31
N PHE A 123 -1.31 -11.25 -0.41
CA PHE A 123 0.14 -11.26 -0.51
C PHE A 123 0.68 -12.35 0.42
N THR A 124 1.43 -13.31 -0.11
CA THR A 124 2.07 -14.37 0.69
C THR A 124 3.57 -14.32 0.45
N PHE A 125 4.32 -13.86 1.45
CA PHE A 125 5.76 -13.90 1.45
C PHE A 125 6.26 -15.18 2.12
N TRP A 126 7.23 -15.83 1.47
CA TRP A 126 7.91 -17.02 1.97
C TRP A 126 9.41 -16.88 1.72
N SER A 127 10.23 -17.06 2.76
CA SER A 127 11.66 -17.33 2.64
C SER A 127 11.99 -18.80 2.95
N ASN A 128 12.96 -19.36 2.22
CA ASN A 128 13.42 -20.73 2.36
C ASN A 128 14.34 -20.89 3.60
N LEU A 129 14.90 -22.08 3.82
CA LEU A 129 15.79 -22.39 4.94
C LEU A 129 17.29 -22.19 4.64
N VAL A 130 17.64 -21.63 3.49
CA VAL A 130 19.05 -21.57 3.05
C VAL A 130 19.71 -20.33 3.65
N GLU A 131 20.65 -20.55 4.58
CA GLU A 131 21.36 -19.45 5.21
C GLU A 131 22.22 -18.66 4.21
N GLY A 132 22.25 -17.34 4.37
CA GLY A 132 23.07 -16.44 3.57
C GLY A 132 22.55 -16.13 2.17
N THR A 133 21.36 -16.61 1.79
CA THR A 133 20.73 -16.25 0.50
C THR A 133 19.69 -15.13 0.60
N THR A 134 19.40 -14.65 1.82
CA THR A 134 18.44 -13.58 2.04
C THR A 134 18.89 -12.26 1.42
N ALA A 135 17.91 -11.42 1.08
CA ALA A 135 18.12 -10.12 0.48
C ALA A 135 17.40 -9.02 1.27
N ARG A 136 17.49 -7.76 0.82
CA ARG A 136 16.88 -6.59 1.50
C ARG A 136 15.36 -6.68 1.66
N GLY A 137 14.71 -7.56 0.90
CA GLY A 137 13.27 -7.75 0.95
C GLY A 137 12.52 -6.73 0.12
N PHE A 138 11.33 -6.34 0.57
CA PHE A 138 10.50 -5.41 -0.19
C PHE A 138 9.83 -4.38 0.70
N ARG A 139 9.49 -3.25 0.06
CA ARG A 139 8.50 -2.29 0.54
C ARG A 139 7.53 -2.00 -0.58
N CYS A 140 6.29 -2.40 -0.35
CA CYS A 140 5.17 -2.19 -1.25
C CYS A 140 4.15 -1.25 -0.62
N PHE A 141 3.49 -0.49 -1.47
CA PHE A 141 2.37 0.36 -1.14
C PHE A 141 1.14 -0.16 -1.87
N VAL A 142 0.02 -0.21 -1.15
CA VAL A 142 -1.28 -0.65 -1.67
C VAL A 142 -2.26 0.48 -1.46
N TRP A 143 -2.90 0.95 -2.51
CA TRP A 143 -3.95 1.97 -2.45
C TRP A 143 -5.29 1.33 -2.76
N CYS A 144 -6.32 1.70 -1.99
CA CYS A 144 -7.70 1.38 -2.31
C CYS A 144 -8.30 2.53 -3.10
N ASP A 145 -8.37 2.40 -4.43
CA ASP A 145 -8.83 3.44 -5.34
C ASP A 145 -10.29 3.15 -5.76
N ASP A 146 -11.15 4.17 -5.82
CA ASP A 146 -12.49 4.04 -6.39
C ASP A 146 -12.42 3.84 -7.91
N ILE A 147 -13.27 2.95 -8.43
CA ILE A 147 -13.49 2.81 -9.87
C ILE A 147 -14.41 3.97 -10.26
N THR A 148 -13.85 5.14 -10.55
CA THR A 148 -14.63 6.19 -11.21
C THR A 148 -15.09 5.63 -12.55
N THR A 149 -16.41 5.50 -12.72
CA THR A 149 -17.01 5.21 -14.02
C THR A 149 -16.82 6.43 -14.93
N THR A 150 -15.58 6.69 -15.33
CA THR A 150 -15.31 7.60 -16.43
C THR A 150 -15.83 6.88 -17.65
N SER A 151 -17.10 7.14 -18.01
CA SER A 151 -17.62 6.88 -19.33
C SER A 151 -16.70 7.63 -20.29
N THR A 152 -15.67 6.95 -20.78
CA THR A 152 -14.82 7.44 -21.87
C THR A 152 -15.74 7.50 -23.09
N THR A 153 -16.42 8.64 -23.24
CA THR A 153 -17.10 8.99 -24.47
C THR A 153 -15.98 9.24 -25.48
N LEU A 154 -15.67 8.22 -26.28
CA LEU A 154 -14.77 8.32 -27.41
C LEU A 154 -15.31 9.39 -28.36
N THR A 155 -14.82 10.61 -28.22
CA THR A 155 -15.12 11.68 -29.16
C THR A 155 -14.15 11.50 -30.31
N THR A 156 -14.58 10.76 -31.33
CA THR A 156 -13.85 10.59 -32.59
C THR A 156 -13.82 11.94 -33.31
N THR A 157 -12.77 12.73 -33.10
CA THR A 157 -12.50 13.92 -33.91
C THR A 157 -11.89 13.48 -35.24
N THR A 158 -12.71 13.43 -36.28
CA THR A 158 -12.27 13.28 -37.67
C THR A 158 -11.51 14.54 -38.09
N SER A 159 -10.19 14.46 -38.14
CA SER A 159 -9.34 15.50 -38.74
C SER A 159 -9.28 15.31 -40.25
N THR A 160 -9.91 16.20 -40.99
CA THR A 160 -9.78 16.33 -42.44
C THR A 160 -8.51 17.13 -42.74
N THR A 161 -7.47 16.48 -43.27
CA THR A 161 -6.25 17.14 -43.74
C THR A 161 -6.44 17.61 -45.17
N THR A 162 -6.53 18.93 -45.37
CA THR A 162 -6.28 19.56 -46.68
C THR A 162 -4.80 19.88 -46.78
N GLU A 163 -4.17 19.32 -47.81
CA GLU A 163 -2.77 19.46 -48.20
C GLU A 163 -2.58 20.80 -48.95
N GLU A 164 -1.70 21.66 -48.45
CA GLU A 164 -1.27 22.90 -49.12
C GLU A 164 0.24 22.82 -49.35
N GLU A 165 0.63 22.84 -50.62
CA GLU A 165 2.01 22.68 -51.11
C GLU A 165 2.84 23.95 -50.89
N CYS A 166 3.99 23.84 -50.21
CA CYS A 166 4.97 24.93 -50.11
C CYS A 166 5.94 24.93 -51.31
N VAL A 167 5.84 25.97 -52.16
CA VAL A 167 6.85 26.32 -53.16
C VAL A 167 7.93 27.21 -52.52
N CYS A 168 9.21 26.85 -52.70
CA CYS A 168 10.37 27.65 -52.26
C CYS A 168 10.95 28.48 -53.43
N PRO A 169 11.47 29.70 -53.17
CA PRO A 169 12.12 30.56 -54.18
C PRO A 169 13.55 30.16 -54.53
#